data_AF-A0A8J7XXU6-F1
#
_entry.id   AF-A0A8J7XXU6-F1
#
_cell.length_a   1.000
_cell.length_b   1.000
_cell.length_c   1.000
_cell.angle_alpha   90.00
_cell.angle_beta   90.00
_cell.angle_gamma   90.00
#
_symmetry.space_group_name_H-M   'P 1'
#
loop_
_entity.id
_entity.type
_entity.pdbx_description
1 polymer ?
#
loop_
_entity_poly.entity_id
_entity_poly.type
_entity_poly.pdbx_seq_one_letter_code
_entity_poly.pdbx_strand_id
1 'polypeptide(L)'
;KRNDILVATCPHTYPKKRIREMKTLFQQLGSIDKLIEEMLKDTSWGGVPYYDYPERVGTFIHITKVPFNPKAHRVAQTEQEKRNAYCHCPVVRKANLEISPTICCCSGGWDRQLWEGILGEPLRVGLTKSILKGDDCCVHTVEIPAHFVEGG
;
A
#
# COMPACT_ATOMS: atom_id res chain seq x y z
N LYS A 1 3.11 -0.20 -18.41
CA LYS A 1 2.66 1.21 -18.34
C LYS A 1 2.12 1.49 -16.95
N ARG A 2 2.65 2.50 -16.24
CA ARG A 2 2.16 2.95 -14.91
C ARG A 2 0.81 3.63 -15.10
N ASN A 3 -0.18 3.29 -14.28
CA ASN A 3 -1.42 4.05 -14.20
C ASN A 3 -1.28 5.02 -13.02
N ASP A 4 -1.24 6.32 -13.30
CA ASP A 4 -1.22 7.36 -12.27
C ASP A 4 -2.58 7.38 -11.56
N ILE A 5 -2.56 7.43 -10.23
CA ILE A 5 -3.77 7.40 -9.41
C ILE A 5 -4.21 8.84 -9.15
N LEU A 6 -5.21 9.29 -9.92
CA LEU A 6 -5.82 10.61 -9.79
C LEU A 6 -6.91 10.68 -8.71
N VAL A 7 -7.23 9.55 -8.08
CA VAL A 7 -8.23 9.48 -7.02
C VAL A 7 -7.62 10.06 -5.75
N ALA A 8 -8.20 11.16 -5.25
CA ALA A 8 -7.71 11.86 -4.06
C ALA A 8 -7.76 10.99 -2.80
N THR A 9 -8.74 10.07 -2.71
CA THR A 9 -8.98 9.27 -1.51
C THR A 9 -9.54 7.90 -1.86
N CYS A 10 -9.00 6.85 -1.22
CA CYS A 10 -9.70 5.56 -1.18
C CYS A 10 -11.01 5.78 -0.40
N PRO A 11 -12.12 5.08 -0.72
CA PRO A 11 -13.32 5.11 0.12
C PRO A 11 -13.05 4.71 1.58
N HIS A 12 -11.91 4.07 1.86
CA HIS A 12 -11.46 3.76 3.20
C HIS A 12 -10.53 4.85 3.75
N THR A 13 -10.76 5.20 5.03
CA THR A 13 -9.93 6.14 5.78
C THR A 13 -8.79 5.41 6.47
N TYR A 14 -7.55 5.80 6.19
CA TYR A 14 -6.39 5.28 6.90
C TYR A 14 -6.44 5.75 8.38
N PRO A 15 -6.18 4.88 9.39
CA PRO A 15 -6.27 5.29 10.79
C PRO A 15 -5.35 6.48 11.13
N LYS A 16 -5.95 7.63 11.46
CA LYS A 16 -5.23 8.87 11.79
C LYS A 16 -4.22 8.68 12.92
N LYS A 17 -4.50 7.80 13.88
CA LYS A 17 -3.57 7.48 14.97
C LYS A 17 -2.25 6.93 14.44
N ARG A 18 -2.30 5.95 13.53
CA ARG A 18 -1.11 5.33 12.93
C ARG A 18 -0.33 6.31 12.08
N ILE A 19 -1.00 7.18 11.33
CA ILE A 19 -0.34 8.25 10.58
C ILE A 19 0.45 9.17 11.53
N ARG A 20 -0.18 9.62 12.63
CA ARG A 20 0.50 10.48 13.62
C ARG A 20 1.70 9.77 14.27
N GLU A 21 1.54 8.51 14.65
CA GLU A 21 2.62 7.70 15.23
C GLU A 21 3.80 7.58 14.26
N MET A 22 3.55 7.26 12.99
CA MET A 22 4.61 7.15 11.96
C MET A 22 5.22 8.51 11.61
N LYS A 23 4.44 9.59 11.61
CA LYS A 23 4.96 10.96 11.42
C LYS A 23 5.92 11.34 12.54
N THR A 24 5.55 11.10 13.80
CA THR A 24 6.41 11.37 14.95
C THR A 24 7.68 10.53 14.86
N LEU A 25 7.56 9.24 14.51
CA LEU A 25 8.72 8.36 14.35
C LEU A 25 9.63 8.82 13.21
N PHE A 26 9.08 9.23 12.07
CA PHE A 26 9.85 9.80 10.97
C PHE A 26 10.64 11.04 11.40
N GLN A 27 9.99 11.97 12.12
CA GLN A 27 10.62 13.19 12.64
C GLN A 27 11.76 12.88 13.63
N GLN A 28 11.65 11.79 14.40
CA GLN A 28 12.69 11.35 15.33
C GLN A 28 13.88 10.68 14.60
N LEU A 29 13.58 9.85 13.60
CA LEU A 29 14.59 9.07 12.86
C LEU A 29 15.35 9.90 11.82
N GLY A 30 14.68 10.91 11.24
CA GLY A 30 15.22 11.75 10.17
C GLY A 30 15.49 11.00 8.86
N SER A 31 14.99 9.77 8.71
CA SER A 31 15.29 8.91 7.56
C SER A 31 14.08 8.05 7.19
N ILE A 32 13.73 8.04 5.89
CA ILE A 32 12.68 7.17 5.35
C ILE A 32 13.08 5.69 5.45
N ASP A 33 14.35 5.36 5.23
CA ASP A 33 14.82 3.96 5.29
C ASP A 33 14.68 3.40 6.71
N LYS A 34 15.10 4.15 7.72
CA LYS A 34 14.91 3.76 9.12
C LYS A 34 13.43 3.64 9.49
N LEU A 35 12.58 4.53 8.96
CA LEU A 35 11.14 4.43 9.18
C LEU A 35 10.58 3.14 8.58
N ILE A 36 11.00 2.78 7.35
CA ILE A 36 10.61 1.53 6.69
C ILE A 36 11.06 0.33 7.52
N GLU A 37 12.30 0.32 8.04
CA GLU A 37 12.78 -0.75 8.92
C GLU A 37 11.89 -0.92 10.16
N GLU A 38 11.43 0.17 10.77
CA GLU A 38 10.49 0.11 11.89
C GLU A 38 9.09 -0.37 11.47
N MET A 39 8.59 0.06 10.31
CA MET A 39 7.32 -0.42 9.76
C MET A 39 7.33 -1.93 9.53
N LEU A 40 8.45 -2.48 9.05
CA LEU A 40 8.60 -3.91 8.75
C LEU A 40 8.64 -4.79 10.02
N LYS A 41 8.90 -4.21 11.19
CA LYS A 41 8.83 -4.90 12.48
C LYS A 41 7.40 -5.05 12.99
N ASP A 42 6.43 -4.31 12.43
CA ASP A 42 5.03 -4.43 12.81
C ASP A 42 4.48 -5.80 12.41
N THR A 43 3.73 -6.43 13.30
CA THR A 43 3.02 -7.70 13.01
C THR A 43 1.54 -7.59 13.34
N SER A 44 1.02 -6.35 13.45
CA SER A 44 -0.30 -6.08 13.99
C SER A 44 -1.45 -6.44 13.02
N TRP A 45 -1.15 -6.74 11.77
CA TRP A 45 -2.11 -7.23 10.78
C TRP A 45 -2.03 -8.75 10.62
N GLY A 46 -2.59 -9.50 11.57
CA GLY A 46 -2.69 -10.96 11.45
C GLY A 46 -1.35 -11.68 11.32
N GLY A 47 -0.28 -11.11 11.89
CA GLY A 47 1.08 -11.65 11.84
C GLY A 47 1.94 -11.09 10.70
N VAL A 48 1.44 -10.13 9.92
CA VAL A 48 2.22 -9.36 8.94
C VAL A 48 2.12 -7.86 9.26
N PRO A 49 2.97 -7.01 8.65
CA PRO A 49 2.92 -5.58 8.88
C PRO A 49 1.61 -4.95 8.43
N TYR A 50 1.10 -4.03 9.24
CA TYR A 50 -0.04 -3.18 8.91
C TYR A 50 0.26 -2.22 7.75
N TYR A 51 1.52 -1.81 7.63
CA TYR A 51 1.99 -0.85 6.63
C TYR A 51 2.38 -1.51 5.30
N ASP A 52 1.96 -2.76 5.09
CA ASP A 52 2.37 -3.60 3.97
C ASP A 52 3.89 -3.83 3.94
N TYR A 53 4.49 -4.10 2.78
CA TYR A 53 5.95 -4.20 2.62
C TYR A 53 6.47 -3.03 1.77
N PRO A 54 6.74 -1.86 2.38
CA PRO A 54 7.37 -0.73 1.71
C PRO A 54 8.87 -0.98 1.51
N GLU A 55 9.37 -0.62 0.34
CA GLU A 55 10.79 -0.68 -0.03
C GLU A 55 11.15 0.58 -0.80
N ARG A 56 12.20 1.30 -0.39
CA ARG A 56 12.65 2.50 -1.10
C ARG A 56 13.67 2.14 -2.18
N VAL A 57 13.41 2.61 -3.41
CA VAL A 57 14.31 2.52 -4.56
C VAL A 57 14.43 3.91 -5.17
N GLY A 58 15.54 4.61 -4.87
CA GLY A 58 15.74 6.00 -5.29
C GLY A 58 14.67 6.93 -4.70
N THR A 59 13.92 7.60 -5.58
CA THR A 59 12.81 8.49 -5.24
C THR A 59 11.46 7.79 -5.19
N PHE A 60 11.43 6.46 -5.25
CA PHE A 60 10.19 5.69 -5.17
C PHE A 60 10.14 4.81 -3.93
N ILE A 61 8.97 4.73 -3.33
CA ILE A 61 8.63 3.71 -2.32
C ILE A 61 7.69 2.72 -2.99
N HIS A 62 8.15 1.49 -3.17
CA HIS A 62 7.39 0.36 -3.70
C HIS A 62 6.70 -0.34 -2.54
N ILE A 63 5.38 -0.46 -2.61
CA ILE A 63 4.55 -0.98 -1.51
C ILE A 63 3.86 -2.26 -2.01
N THR A 64 4.40 -3.41 -1.62
CA THR A 64 3.79 -4.71 -1.94
C THR A 64 2.69 -5.02 -0.94
N LYS A 65 1.44 -5.10 -1.41
CA LYS A 65 0.27 -5.22 -0.53
C LYS A 65 0.22 -6.58 0.16
N VAL A 66 -0.15 -6.57 1.44
CA VAL A 66 -0.43 -7.81 2.18
C VAL A 66 -1.86 -8.29 1.91
N PRO A 67 -2.12 -9.61 2.00
CA PRO A 67 -3.47 -10.13 1.87
C PRO A 67 -4.43 -9.54 2.91
N PHE A 68 -5.67 -9.27 2.50
CA PHE A 68 -6.76 -8.90 3.41
C PHE A 68 -6.95 -9.93 4.54
N ASN A 69 -6.84 -11.21 4.20
CA ASN A 69 -6.84 -12.31 5.16
C ASN A 69 -5.63 -13.22 4.90
N PRO A 70 -4.48 -12.97 5.56
CA PRO A 70 -3.25 -13.73 5.35
C PRO A 70 -3.40 -15.23 5.61
N LYS A 71 -4.22 -15.60 6.59
CA LYS A 71 -4.48 -17.02 6.94
C LYS A 71 -5.25 -17.72 5.82
N ALA A 72 -6.35 -17.12 5.35
CA ALA A 72 -7.15 -17.69 4.27
C ALA A 72 -6.37 -17.72 2.95
N HIS A 73 -5.55 -16.71 2.67
CA HIS A 73 -4.75 -16.64 1.46
C HIS A 73 -3.72 -17.79 1.39
N ARG A 74 -3.14 -18.18 2.53
CA ARG A 74 -2.15 -19.26 2.62
C ARG A 74 -2.74 -20.64 2.30
N VAL A 75 -4.01 -20.86 2.62
CA VAL A 75 -4.68 -22.17 2.47
C VAL A 75 -5.62 -22.22 1.26
N ALA A 76 -5.74 -21.13 0.51
CA ALA A 76 -6.58 -21.04 -0.68
C ALA A 76 -6.10 -22.03 -1.77
N GLN A 77 -7.05 -22.76 -2.35
CA GLN A 77 -6.77 -23.80 -3.36
C GLN A 77 -7.18 -23.35 -4.76
N THR A 78 -8.10 -22.39 -4.88
CA THR A 78 -8.54 -21.83 -6.16
C THR A 78 -8.10 -20.39 -6.34
N GLU A 79 -7.97 -19.93 -7.60
CA GLU A 79 -7.67 -18.53 -7.92
C GLU A 79 -8.73 -17.57 -7.39
N GLN A 80 -9.99 -18.03 -7.34
CA GLN A 80 -11.10 -17.28 -6.75
C GLN A 80 -10.91 -17.10 -5.23
N GLU A 81 -10.53 -18.16 -4.52
CA GLU A 81 -10.25 -18.09 -3.07
C GLU A 81 -9.03 -17.22 -2.78
N LYS A 82 -7.94 -17.38 -3.55
CA LYS A 82 -6.73 -16.54 -3.43
C LYS A 82 -7.10 -15.06 -3.62
N ARG A 83 -7.79 -14.73 -4.71
CA ARG A 83 -8.26 -13.36 -4.98
C ARG A 83 -9.12 -12.81 -3.84
N ASN A 84 -10.05 -13.61 -3.34
CA ASN A 84 -10.98 -13.20 -2.29
C ASN A 84 -10.30 -12.99 -0.93
N ALA A 85 -9.27 -13.79 -0.63
CA ALA A 85 -8.47 -13.66 0.57
C ALA A 85 -7.41 -12.55 0.46
N TYR A 86 -6.97 -12.21 -0.75
CA TYR A 86 -5.99 -11.16 -0.99
C TYR A 86 -6.61 -9.76 -1.01
N CYS A 87 -7.69 -9.57 -1.77
CA CYS A 87 -8.18 -8.23 -2.10
C CYS A 87 -8.83 -7.53 -0.91
N HIS A 88 -8.43 -6.29 -0.61
CA HIS A 88 -9.07 -5.47 0.43
C HIS A 88 -10.37 -4.82 -0.03
N CYS A 89 -10.65 -4.78 -1.33
CA CYS A 89 -11.84 -4.13 -1.88
C CYS A 89 -13.07 -5.06 -1.76
N PRO A 90 -14.10 -4.69 -0.99
CA PRO A 90 -15.31 -5.51 -0.86
C PRO A 90 -16.07 -5.63 -2.19
N VAL A 91 -15.97 -4.64 -3.09
CA VAL A 91 -16.59 -4.69 -4.42
C VAL A 91 -15.96 -5.82 -5.23
N VAL A 92 -14.63 -5.87 -5.30
CA VAL A 92 -13.91 -6.91 -6.06
C VAL A 92 -14.14 -8.30 -5.48
N ARG A 93 -14.14 -8.43 -4.15
CA ARG A 93 -14.37 -9.71 -3.47
C ARG A 93 -15.78 -10.28 -3.69
N LYS A 94 -16.79 -9.42 -3.83
CA LYS A 94 -18.19 -9.82 -3.98
C LYS A 94 -18.63 -9.90 -5.46
N ALA A 95 -17.73 -9.62 -6.39
CA ALA A 95 -18.06 -9.61 -7.79
C ALA A 95 -18.08 -11.01 -8.39
N ASN A 96 -19.21 -11.33 -9.02
CA ASN A 96 -19.40 -12.56 -9.79
C ASN A 96 -19.26 -12.33 -11.31
N LEU A 97 -18.78 -11.15 -11.70
CA LEU A 97 -18.59 -10.72 -13.09
C LEU A 97 -17.15 -10.23 -13.27
N GLU A 98 -16.71 -10.16 -14.52
CA GLU A 98 -15.40 -9.59 -14.85
C GLU A 98 -15.35 -8.11 -14.45
N ILE A 99 -14.32 -7.72 -13.70
CA ILE A 99 -14.10 -6.35 -13.25
C ILE A 99 -12.89 -5.77 -13.96
N SER A 100 -13.07 -4.57 -14.52
CA SER A 100 -11.96 -3.81 -15.07
C SER A 100 -10.88 -3.55 -14.00
N PRO A 101 -9.60 -3.88 -14.26
CA PRO A 101 -8.50 -3.65 -13.33
C PRO A 101 -8.31 -2.18 -12.95
N THR A 102 -8.88 -1.25 -13.72
CA THR A 102 -8.87 0.19 -13.44
C THR A 102 -9.51 0.52 -12.09
N ILE A 103 -10.43 -0.32 -11.58
CA ILE A 103 -10.99 -0.13 -10.23
C ILE A 103 -9.91 -0.13 -9.15
N CYS A 104 -8.81 -0.87 -9.34
CA CYS A 104 -7.70 -0.92 -8.40
C CYS A 104 -6.96 0.43 -8.30
N CYS A 105 -7.14 1.36 -9.23
CA CYS A 105 -6.56 2.70 -9.05
C CYS A 105 -7.11 3.39 -7.79
N CYS A 106 -8.30 3.03 -7.29
CA CYS A 106 -8.81 3.61 -6.04
C CYS A 106 -8.00 3.20 -4.80
N SER A 107 -7.29 2.07 -4.83
CA SER A 107 -6.55 1.59 -3.66
C SER A 107 -5.29 2.38 -3.37
N GLY A 108 -4.69 3.07 -4.34
CA GLY A 108 -3.54 3.93 -4.06
C GLY A 108 -3.88 5.14 -3.19
N GLY A 109 -5.16 5.51 -3.10
CA GLY A 109 -5.60 6.51 -2.14
C GLY A 109 -5.40 6.08 -0.68
N TRP A 110 -5.22 4.78 -0.40
CA TRP A 110 -4.85 4.28 0.93
C TRP A 110 -3.41 4.66 1.26
N ASP A 111 -2.47 4.31 0.38
CA ASP A 111 -1.05 4.59 0.60
C ASP A 111 -0.73 6.08 0.48
N ARG A 112 -1.46 6.81 -0.37
CA ARG A 112 -1.40 8.27 -0.43
C ARG A 112 -1.69 8.92 0.93
N GLN A 113 -2.78 8.53 1.60
CA GLN A 113 -3.13 9.05 2.92
C GLN A 113 -2.03 8.82 3.95
N LEU A 114 -1.42 7.63 3.94
CA LEU A 114 -0.32 7.29 4.84
C LEU A 114 0.90 8.18 4.59
N TRP A 115 1.41 8.18 3.37
CA TRP A 115 2.70 8.81 3.07
C TRP A 115 2.62 10.34 3.00
N GLU A 116 1.54 10.92 2.45
CA GLU A 116 1.32 12.38 2.55
C GLU A 116 1.12 12.80 4.02
N GLY A 117 0.46 11.96 4.82
CA GLY A 117 0.29 12.21 6.25
C GLY A 117 1.59 12.21 7.04
N ILE A 118 2.52 11.30 6.70
CA ILE A 118 3.86 11.20 7.31
C ILE A 118 4.75 12.35 6.85
N LEU A 119 4.90 12.54 5.54
CA LEU A 119 5.85 13.50 4.95
C LEU A 119 5.32 14.94 4.99
N GLY A 120 4.00 15.13 5.10
CA GLY A 120 3.39 16.44 5.26
C GLY A 120 3.22 17.24 3.97
N GLU A 121 3.40 16.62 2.81
CA GLU A 121 3.23 17.25 1.50
C GLU A 121 2.53 16.32 0.50
N PRO A 122 1.97 16.84 -0.61
CA PRO A 122 1.32 16.03 -1.63
C PRO A 122 2.29 15.11 -2.39
N LEU A 123 1.88 13.87 -2.63
CA LEU A 123 2.72 12.85 -3.28
C LEU A 123 1.99 12.22 -4.48
N ARG A 124 2.76 11.78 -5.47
CA ARG A 124 2.23 11.01 -6.60
C ARG A 124 2.21 9.53 -6.26
N VAL A 125 1.07 8.88 -6.49
CA VAL A 125 0.89 7.44 -6.28
C VAL A 125 0.51 6.76 -7.58
N GLY A 126 1.05 5.56 -7.81
CA GLY A 126 0.78 4.74 -8.99
C GLY A 126 0.49 3.29 -8.63
N LEU A 127 -0.11 2.56 -9.57
CA LEU A 127 -0.31 1.10 -9.50
C LEU A 127 0.55 0.43 -10.57
N THR A 128 1.51 -0.40 -10.15
CA THR A 128 2.44 -1.09 -11.06
C THR A 128 2.09 -2.55 -11.27
N LYS A 129 1.62 -3.25 -10.23
CA LYS A 129 1.11 -4.63 -10.30
C LYS A 129 -0.29 -4.75 -9.71
N SER A 130 -1.12 -5.64 -10.24
CA SER A 130 -2.44 -5.94 -9.70
C SER A 130 -2.86 -7.37 -9.99
N ILE A 131 -3.42 -8.04 -8.99
CA ILE A 131 -4.01 -9.37 -9.17
C ILE A 131 -5.16 -9.39 -10.18
N LEU A 132 -5.83 -8.25 -10.44
CA LEU A 132 -6.85 -8.16 -11.50
C LEU A 132 -6.23 -8.10 -12.90
N LYS A 133 -4.94 -7.81 -13.01
CA LYS A 133 -4.18 -7.88 -14.27
C LYS A 133 -3.48 -9.23 -14.47
N GLY A 134 -3.64 -10.16 -13.53
CA GLY A 134 -2.98 -11.46 -13.53
C GLY A 134 -1.61 -11.49 -12.83
N ASP A 135 -1.23 -10.44 -12.11
CA ASP A 135 -0.03 -10.46 -11.27
C ASP A 135 -0.25 -11.29 -9.99
N ASP A 136 0.81 -11.84 -9.39
CA ASP A 136 0.72 -12.58 -8.12
C ASP A 136 0.43 -11.70 -6.90
N CYS A 137 0.67 -10.40 -7.02
CA CYS A 137 0.46 -9.42 -5.96
C CYS A 137 0.09 -8.04 -6.51
N CYS A 138 -0.44 -7.18 -5.65
CA CYS A 138 -0.62 -5.77 -5.92
C CYS A 138 0.60 -4.98 -5.43
N VAL A 139 1.07 -4.04 -6.25
CA VAL A 139 2.15 -3.12 -5.89
C VAL A 139 1.74 -1.70 -6.23
N HIS A 140 1.81 -0.82 -5.23
CA HIS A 140 1.74 0.62 -5.45
C HIS A 140 3.13 1.24 -5.41
N THR A 141 3.27 2.41 -6.03
CA THR A 141 4.49 3.22 -5.94
C THR A 141 4.13 4.60 -5.43
N VAL A 142 4.89 5.11 -4.47
CA VAL A 142 4.82 6.50 -4.01
C VAL A 142 6.08 7.21 -4.45
N GLU A 143 5.95 8.30 -5.20
CA GLU A 143 7.07 9.15 -5.60
C GLU A 143 7.32 10.20 -4.52
N ILE A 144 8.50 10.15 -3.89
CA ILE A 144 8.94 11.10 -2.88
C ILE A 144 9.84 12.18 -3.51
N PRO A 145 9.74 13.44 -3.09
CA PRO A 145 10.63 14.49 -3.59
C PRO A 145 12.11 14.26 -3.23
N ALA A 146 13.00 14.76 -4.09
CA ALA A 146 14.45 14.55 -3.98
C ALA A 146 15.04 15.02 -2.63
N HIS A 147 14.45 16.02 -1.99
CA HIS A 147 14.92 16.53 -0.70
C HIS A 147 14.76 15.52 0.46
N PHE A 148 13.97 14.46 0.28
CA PHE A 148 13.94 13.32 1.21
C PHE A 148 14.99 12.24 0.93
N VAL A 149 15.73 12.38 -0.17
CA VAL A 149 16.80 11.45 -0.59
C VAL A 149 18.18 12.05 -0.32
N GLU A 150 18.36 13.35 -0.54
CA GLU A 150 19.66 14.02 -0.57
C GLU A 150 20.19 14.51 0.81
N GLY A 151 19.64 14.00 1.92
CA GLY A 151 20.00 14.47 3.27
C GLY A 151 19.97 13.41 4.37
N GLY A 152 20.09 12.12 4.01
CA GLY A 152 20.17 10.99 4.94
C GLY A 152 21.59 10.56 5.23
#